data_AF-W0RBR8-F1
#
_entry.id   AF-W0RBR8-F1
#
_cell.length_a   1.000
_cell.length_b   1.000
_cell.length_c   1.000
_cell.angle_alpha   90.00
_cell.angle_beta   90.00
_cell.angle_gamma   90.00
#
_symmetry.space_group_name_H-M   'P 1'
#
loop_
_entity.id
_entity.type
_entity.pdbx_description
1 polymer ?
#
loop_
_entity_poly.entity_id
_entity_poly.type
_entity_poly.pdbx_seq_one_letter_code
_entity_poly.pdbx_strand_id
1 'polypeptide(L)'
;MSGPIGPGTRDSGLGTRDSWGSSSRVPSPESRVPTPDEVKLKKTAQQLESLFVEQLFKAMRETVPQGEGAIGAATGEDMFTGLMDQHLAADTPTQWAHGLADAAYRQLRAALPGSKTEQTTEHTAPSTKLTQLRAPTPVIPLPSR
;
A
#
# COMPACT_ATOMS: atom_id res chain seq x y z
N MET A 1 -12.98 -82.48 2.52
CA MET A 1 -13.46 -82.23 3.90
C MET A 1 -13.75 -80.73 3.95
N SER A 2 -14.92 -80.16 3.62
CA SER A 2 -16.30 -80.25 4.17
C SER A 2 -16.31 -80.54 5.67
N GLY A 3 -16.80 -79.72 6.61
CA GLY A 3 -17.48 -78.40 6.69
C GLY A 3 -17.33 -77.87 8.16
N PRO A 4 -18.21 -77.01 8.76
CA PRO A 4 -19.50 -76.49 8.28
C PRO A 4 -19.64 -74.94 8.31
N ILE A 5 -20.81 -74.51 7.84
CA ILE A 5 -21.35 -73.16 7.67
C ILE A 5 -22.35 -72.88 8.81
N GLY A 6 -22.41 -71.65 9.35
CA GLY A 6 -23.53 -71.16 10.20
C GLY A 6 -23.33 -69.74 10.78
N PRO A 7 -24.40 -68.93 11.01
CA PRO A 7 -24.49 -67.54 10.54
C PRO A 7 -24.58 -66.45 11.63
N GLY A 8 -24.32 -65.17 11.28
CA GLY A 8 -24.58 -64.03 12.18
C GLY A 8 -24.28 -62.64 11.61
N THR A 9 -25.27 -62.03 10.96
CA THR A 9 -25.66 -60.58 10.98
C THR A 9 -24.58 -59.50 11.21
N ARG A 10 -24.22 -58.72 10.18
CA ARG A 10 -24.70 -57.33 9.89
C ARG A 10 -24.53 -56.31 11.03
N ASP A 11 -23.60 -55.36 10.88
CA ASP A 11 -23.77 -53.91 11.15
C ASP A 11 -22.58 -53.13 10.54
N SER A 12 -22.76 -52.44 9.41
CA SER A 12 -23.04 -50.99 9.30
C SER A 12 -21.84 -50.07 9.60
N GLY A 13 -21.33 -49.48 8.52
CA GLY A 13 -20.85 -48.10 8.42
C GLY A 13 -19.87 -47.55 9.46
N LEU A 14 -18.65 -47.24 9.00
CA LEU A 14 -17.93 -45.98 9.20
C LEU A 14 -16.56 -46.20 8.52
N GLY A 15 -16.34 -45.70 7.31
CA GLY A 15 -16.00 -44.30 7.14
C GLY A 15 -14.49 -44.19 6.95
N THR A 16 -14.08 -44.25 5.69
CA THR A 16 -12.76 -43.91 5.17
C THR A 16 -12.17 -42.71 5.92
N ARG A 17 -10.99 -42.87 6.53
CA ARG A 17 -10.25 -41.77 7.16
C ARG A 17 -8.84 -41.69 6.59
N ASP A 18 -8.81 -41.60 5.26
CA ASP A 18 -7.70 -41.04 4.53
C ASP A 18 -7.72 -39.51 4.68
N SER A 19 -6.54 -38.90 4.61
CA SER A 19 -6.28 -37.45 4.54
C SER A 19 -6.30 -36.69 5.88
N TRP A 20 -5.19 -36.79 6.62
CA TRP A 20 -4.77 -35.71 7.51
C TRP A 20 -3.74 -34.85 6.79
N GLY A 21 -4.11 -33.59 6.56
CA GLY A 21 -3.15 -32.49 6.49
C GLY A 21 -2.78 -32.00 5.09
N SER A 22 -3.75 -31.65 4.25
CA SER A 22 -3.50 -30.60 3.24
C SER A 22 -3.15 -29.31 3.98
N SER A 23 -1.84 -29.07 4.12
CA SER A 23 -1.27 -27.80 4.54
C SER A 23 -1.80 -26.72 3.59
N SER A 24 -2.80 -25.96 4.03
CA SER A 24 -3.17 -24.69 3.44
C SER A 24 -1.98 -23.74 3.61
N ARG A 25 -1.03 -23.85 2.69
CA ARG A 25 0.07 -22.89 2.54
C ARG A 25 -0.61 -21.57 2.19
N VAL A 26 -0.79 -20.72 3.20
CA VAL A 26 -1.15 -19.32 3.01
C VAL A 26 -0.15 -18.80 1.98
N PRO A 27 -0.58 -18.34 0.79
CA PRO A 27 0.35 -17.81 -0.18
C PRO A 27 1.02 -16.59 0.47
N SER A 28 2.33 -16.69 0.73
CA SER A 28 3.12 -15.54 1.18
C SER A 28 2.91 -14.39 0.18
N PRO A 29 2.64 -13.17 0.66
CA PRO A 29 2.30 -12.03 -0.20
C PRO A 29 3.43 -11.57 -1.15
N GLU A 30 4.60 -12.22 -1.12
CA GLU A 30 5.82 -11.77 -1.81
C GLU A 30 6.02 -12.34 -3.22
N SER A 31 5.13 -13.21 -3.74
CA SER A 31 5.33 -13.85 -5.05
C SER A 31 4.32 -13.49 -6.13
N ARG A 32 3.52 -12.42 -5.96
CA ARG A 32 2.57 -11.98 -7.00
C ARG A 32 3.31 -11.15 -8.06
N VAL A 33 3.20 -11.58 -9.32
CA VAL A 33 3.64 -10.78 -10.47
C VAL A 33 2.82 -9.48 -10.51
N PRO A 34 3.47 -8.30 -10.60
CA PRO A 34 2.76 -7.03 -10.64
C PRO A 34 1.79 -6.96 -11.83
N THR A 35 0.62 -6.35 -11.63
CA THR A 35 -0.31 -6.12 -12.75
C THR A 35 0.22 -5.04 -13.69
N PRO A 36 -0.23 -4.98 -14.96
CA PRO A 36 0.13 -3.90 -15.88
C PRO A 36 -0.17 -2.50 -15.30
N ASP A 37 -1.27 -2.35 -14.56
CA ASP A 37 -1.64 -1.10 -13.91
C ASP A 37 -0.71 -0.75 -12.74
N GLU A 38 -0.26 -1.73 -11.96
CA GLU A 38 0.73 -1.53 -10.90
C GLU A 38 2.08 -1.09 -11.50
N VAL A 39 2.50 -1.69 -12.63
CA VAL A 39 3.72 -1.29 -13.35
C VAL A 39 3.60 0.14 -13.87
N LYS A 40 2.47 0.50 -14.48
CA LYS A 40 2.22 1.85 -14.98
C LYS A 40 2.21 2.87 -13.83
N LEU A 41 1.53 2.55 -12.73
CA LEU A 41 1.49 3.41 -11.55
C LEU A 41 2.89 3.67 -10.99
N LYS A 42 3.72 2.63 -10.85
CA LYS A 42 5.11 2.77 -10.39
C LYS A 42 5.90 3.67 -11.32
N LYS A 43 5.79 3.47 -12.63
CA LYS A 43 6.48 4.30 -13.63
C LYS A 43 6.06 5.77 -13.53
N THR A 44 4.77 6.06 -13.41
CA THR A 44 4.28 7.44 -13.29
C THR A 44 4.70 8.08 -11.96
N ALA A 45 4.74 7.32 -10.87
CA ALA A 45 5.25 7.80 -9.59
C ALA A 45 6.74 8.19 -9.68
N GLN A 46 7.56 7.39 -10.37
CA GLN A 46 8.97 7.72 -10.64
C GLN A 46 9.12 8.98 -11.50
N GLN A 47 8.28 9.14 -12.53
CA GLN A 47 8.28 10.35 -13.36
C GLN A 47 7.93 11.61 -12.56
N LEU A 48 6.99 11.52 -11.61
CA LEU A 48 6.68 12.62 -10.71
C LEU A 48 7.87 12.96 -9.82
N GLU A 49 8.53 11.95 -9.26
CA GLU A 49 9.73 12.16 -8.46
C GLU A 49 10.84 12.84 -9.26
N SER A 50 11.06 12.46 -10.53
CA SER A 50 12.00 13.18 -11.40
C SER A 50 11.67 14.68 -11.50
N LEU A 51 10.41 15.03 -11.75
CA LEU A 51 10.01 16.44 -11.82
C LEU A 51 10.24 17.16 -10.48
N PHE A 52 9.93 16.50 -9.37
CA PHE A 52 10.16 17.04 -8.04
C PHE A 52 11.65 17.30 -7.78
N VAL A 53 12.53 16.35 -8.13
CA VAL A 53 13.98 16.45 -7.96
C VAL A 53 14.56 17.56 -8.84
N GLU A 54 14.06 17.72 -10.07
CA GLU A 54 14.43 18.84 -10.94
C GLU A 54 14.11 20.19 -10.26
N GLN A 55 12.91 20.34 -9.69
CA GLN A 55 12.54 21.54 -8.96
C GLN A 55 13.36 21.72 -7.69
N LEU A 56 13.75 20.63 -7.02
CA LEU A 56 14.64 20.68 -5.86
C LEU A 56 16.02 21.23 -6.24
N PHE A 57 16.63 20.74 -7.32
CA PHE A 57 17.92 21.25 -7.81
C PHE A 57 17.84 22.73 -8.17
N LYS A 58 16.77 23.13 -8.87
CA LYS A 58 16.51 24.53 -9.18
C LYS A 58 16.40 25.39 -7.92
N ALA A 59 15.58 24.98 -6.95
CA ALA A 59 15.39 25.71 -5.70
C ALA A 59 16.70 25.82 -4.90
N MET A 60 17.51 24.76 -4.84
CA MET A 60 18.82 24.82 -4.20
C MET A 60 19.75 25.85 -4.87
N ARG A 61 19.74 25.96 -6.19
CA ARG A 61 20.53 26.96 -6.92
C ARG A 61 20.06 28.39 -6.66
N GLU A 62 18.76 28.61 -6.57
CA GLU A 62 18.20 29.93 -6.24
C GLU A 62 18.67 30.43 -4.85
N THR A 63 19.12 29.53 -3.97
CA THR A 63 19.71 29.90 -2.67
C THR A 63 21.16 30.37 -2.74
N VAL A 64 21.87 30.15 -3.86
CA VAL A 64 23.27 30.54 -4.03
C VAL A 64 23.34 32.02 -4.43
N PRO A 65 23.94 32.91 -3.61
CA PRO A 65 24.04 34.32 -3.93
C PRO A 65 24.86 34.52 -5.21
N GLN A 66 24.29 35.26 -6.16
CA GLN A 66 25.01 35.71 -7.35
C GLN A 66 25.98 36.81 -6.91
N GLY A 67 27.27 36.51 -6.82
CA GLY A 67 28.28 37.45 -6.31
C GLY A 67 28.31 38.75 -7.13
N GLU A 68 28.71 39.86 -6.49
CA GLU A 68 28.97 41.14 -7.16
C GLU A 68 30.04 40.94 -8.25
N GLY A 69 29.62 40.84 -9.51
CA GLY A 69 30.47 40.45 -10.64
C GLY A 69 29.84 39.37 -11.55
N ALA A 70 28.80 38.67 -11.08
CA ALA A 70 28.05 37.67 -11.84
C ALA A 70 27.00 38.28 -12.80
N ILE A 71 27.18 39.53 -13.25
CA ILE A 71 26.29 40.24 -14.19
C ILE A 71 26.37 39.65 -15.62
N GLY A 72 26.94 38.45 -15.78
CA GLY A 72 27.20 37.83 -17.08
C GLY A 72 27.30 36.30 -17.09
N ALA A 73 26.77 35.59 -16.09
CA ALA A 73 26.53 34.16 -16.24
C ALA A 73 25.52 34.00 -17.39
N ALA A 74 26.04 33.60 -18.54
CA ALA A 74 25.38 33.73 -19.83
C ALA A 74 24.16 32.82 -19.90
N THR A 75 23.13 33.21 -20.65
CA THR A 75 21.95 32.38 -20.97
C THR A 75 22.32 30.92 -21.35
N GLY A 76 23.50 30.69 -21.92
CA GLY A 76 24.02 29.37 -22.23
C GLY A 76 24.38 28.50 -21.02
N GLU A 77 24.92 29.08 -19.95
CA GLU A 77 25.24 28.36 -18.71
C GLU A 77 23.95 27.91 -18.00
N ASP A 78 22.96 28.79 -17.90
CA ASP A 78 21.65 28.46 -17.34
C ASP A 78 20.96 27.34 -18.13
N MET A 79 21.01 27.41 -19.47
CA MET A 79 20.47 26.34 -20.32
C MET A 79 21.20 25.02 -20.11
N PHE A 80 22.54 25.02 -20.16
CA PHE A 80 23.32 23.80 -20.00
C PHE A 80 23.10 23.17 -18.62
N THR A 81 23.06 23.99 -17.57
CA THR A 81 22.85 23.45 -16.25
C THR A 81 21.40 23.00 -16.02
N GLY A 82 20.41 23.66 -16.63
CA GLY A 82 19.04 23.16 -16.64
C GLY A 82 18.95 21.77 -17.28
N LEU A 83 19.65 21.53 -18.40
CA LEU A 83 19.74 20.21 -19.03
C LEU A 83 20.45 19.19 -18.14
N MET A 84 21.49 19.60 -17.42
CA MET A 84 22.19 18.75 -16.44
C MET A 84 21.25 18.34 -15.30
N ASP A 85 20.56 19.31 -14.70
CA ASP A 85 19.62 19.09 -13.60
C ASP A 85 18.51 18.13 -14.03
N GLN A 86 18.00 18.31 -15.26
CA GLN A 86 16.97 17.44 -15.83
C GLN A 86 17.45 16.00 -16.04
N HIS A 87 18.69 15.79 -16.51
CA HIS A 87 19.27 14.46 -16.65
C HIS A 87 19.47 13.78 -15.29
N LEU A 88 20.05 14.49 -14.32
CA LEU A 88 20.25 13.96 -12.97
C LEU A 88 18.93 13.62 -12.29
N ALA A 89 17.91 14.46 -12.46
CA ALA A 89 16.59 14.23 -11.91
C ALA A 89 15.88 13.04 -12.56
N ALA A 90 16.10 12.79 -13.85
CA ALA A 90 15.56 11.61 -14.54
C ALA A 90 16.15 10.29 -13.99
N ASP A 91 17.43 10.29 -13.61
CA ASP A 91 18.12 9.09 -13.11
C ASP A 91 17.89 8.85 -11.61
N THR A 92 17.59 9.90 -10.84
CA THR A 92 17.46 9.85 -9.37
C THR A 92 16.44 8.82 -8.84
N PRO A 93 15.23 8.64 -9.42
CA PRO A 93 14.25 7.66 -8.92
C PRO A 93 14.72 6.19 -8.97
N THR A 94 15.79 5.90 -9.72
CA THR A 94 16.38 4.56 -9.78
C THR A 94 17.42 4.33 -8.67
N GLN A 95 17.99 5.40 -8.13
CA GLN A 95 19.11 5.36 -7.18
C GLN A 95 18.68 5.65 -5.74
N TRP A 96 17.62 6.44 -5.55
CA TRP A 96 17.07 6.69 -4.22
C TRP A 96 16.13 5.58 -3.77
N ALA A 97 16.64 4.69 -2.93
CA ALA A 97 15.82 3.71 -2.24
C ALA A 97 14.87 4.41 -1.25
N HIS A 98 13.59 4.04 -1.25
CA HIS A 98 12.55 4.59 -0.37
C HIS A 98 12.21 6.07 -0.65
N GLY A 99 12.28 6.48 -1.92
CA GLY A 99 11.94 7.83 -2.36
C GLY A 99 10.44 8.17 -2.30
N LEU A 100 10.12 9.38 -2.75
CA LEU A 100 8.76 9.88 -2.91
C LEU A 100 7.95 8.99 -3.86
N ALA A 101 8.58 8.45 -4.91
CA ALA A 101 7.92 7.55 -5.84
C ALA A 101 7.39 6.28 -5.16
N ASP A 102 8.18 5.69 -4.25
CA ASP A 102 7.77 4.50 -3.49
C ASP A 102 6.64 4.81 -2.53
N ALA A 103 6.70 5.97 -1.85
CA ALA A 103 5.62 6.42 -0.97
C ALA A 103 4.32 6.66 -1.75
N ALA A 104 4.39 7.34 -2.89
CA ALA A 104 3.26 7.59 -3.77
C ALA A 104 2.68 6.29 -4.33
N TYR A 105 3.54 5.37 -4.80
CA TYR A 105 3.11 4.06 -5.27
C TYR A 105 2.38 3.26 -4.19
N ARG A 106 2.93 3.20 -2.97
CA ARG A 106 2.32 2.50 -1.83
C ARG A 106 0.94 3.06 -1.46
N GLN A 107 0.77 4.37 -1.53
CA GLN A 107 -0.50 5.02 -1.21
C GLN A 107 -1.54 4.82 -2.31
N LEU A 108 -1.12 4.95 -3.58
CA LEU A 108 -2.04 4.94 -4.72
C LEU A 108 -2.39 3.54 -5.20
N ARG A 109 -1.55 2.52 -4.94
CA ARG A 109 -1.84 1.14 -5.37
C ARG A 109 -3.14 0.59 -4.81
N ALA A 110 -3.55 1.04 -3.61
CA ALA A 110 -4.81 0.63 -2.97
C ALA A 110 -6.05 1.21 -3.66
N ALA A 111 -5.88 2.21 -4.53
CA ALA A 111 -6.96 2.79 -5.32
C ALA A 111 -7.11 2.11 -6.70
N LEU A 112 -6.21 1.20 -7.09
CA LEU A 112 -6.28 0.55 -8.39
C LEU A 112 -7.45 -0.45 -8.48
N PRO A 113 -8.18 -0.49 -9.60
CA PRO A 113 -9.23 -1.49 -9.83
C PRO A 113 -8.60 -2.90 -9.80
N GLY A 114 -9.06 -3.75 -8.88
CA GLY A 114 -8.49 -5.08 -8.64
C GLY A 114 -7.64 -5.23 -7.36
N SER A 115 -7.36 -4.13 -6.65
CA SER A 115 -6.79 -4.18 -5.28
C SER A 115 -7.87 -4.34 -4.19
N LYS A 116 -9.15 -4.23 -4.57
CA LYS A 116 -10.28 -4.67 -3.77
C LYS A 116 -10.44 -6.18 -3.88
N THR A 117 -9.71 -6.93 -3.05
CA THR A 117 -10.30 -8.15 -2.51
C THR A 117 -11.58 -7.72 -1.79
N GLU A 118 -12.69 -8.38 -2.06
CA GLU A 118 -13.97 -8.17 -1.39
C GLU A 118 -13.79 -8.15 0.13
N GLN A 119 -13.58 -6.96 0.69
CA GLN A 119 -14.26 -6.64 1.92
C GLN A 119 -15.68 -6.31 1.48
N THR A 120 -16.52 -7.34 1.46
CA THR A 120 -17.92 -7.20 1.81
C THR A 120 -17.95 -6.61 3.22
N THR A 121 -17.76 -5.30 3.32
CA THR A 121 -18.39 -4.55 4.38
C THR A 121 -19.87 -4.66 4.07
N GLU A 122 -20.50 -5.68 4.67
CA GLU A 122 -21.88 -5.54 5.10
C GLU A 122 -21.96 -4.21 5.84
N HIS A 123 -22.34 -3.16 5.12
CA HIS A 123 -22.98 -2.01 5.71
C HIS A 123 -24.41 -2.46 6.07
N THR A 124 -24.52 -3.44 6.97
CA THR A 124 -25.73 -3.61 7.75
C THR A 124 -25.80 -2.35 8.59
N ALA A 125 -26.73 -1.49 8.20
CA ALA A 125 -27.09 -0.28 8.90
C ALA A 125 -27.06 -0.52 10.41
N PRO A 126 -26.51 0.38 11.24
CA PRO A 126 -26.86 0.36 12.64
C PRO A 126 -28.36 0.62 12.70
N SER A 127 -29.14 -0.44 12.89
CA SER A 127 -30.55 -0.35 13.20
C SER A 127 -30.67 0.54 14.42
N THR A 128 -31.16 1.76 14.23
CA THR A 128 -31.46 2.74 15.26
C THR A 128 -32.55 2.15 16.16
N LYS A 129 -32.15 1.29 17.12
CA LYS A 129 -33.00 0.98 18.26
C LYS A 129 -33.03 2.22 19.15
N LEU A 130 -34.08 2.99 18.95
CA LEU A 130 -34.66 3.92 19.90
C LEU A 130 -34.76 3.24 21.27
N THR A 131 -33.79 3.44 22.17
CA THR A 131 -33.89 2.94 23.56
C THR A 131 -33.11 3.86 24.51
N GLN A 132 -33.89 4.75 25.11
CA GLN A 132 -33.82 5.20 26.51
C GLN A 132 -32.64 6.08 26.95
N LEU A 133 -32.90 7.39 26.83
CA LEU A 133 -32.65 8.47 27.79
C LEU A 133 -32.11 8.01 29.16
N ARG A 134 -30.81 8.18 29.39
CA ARG A 134 -30.19 8.17 30.73
C ARG A 134 -29.87 9.60 31.13
N ALA A 135 -30.51 10.06 32.21
CA ALA A 135 -30.38 11.41 32.74
C ALA A 135 -28.93 11.75 33.15
N PRO A 136 -28.50 13.02 33.04
CA PRO A 136 -27.17 13.45 33.46
C PRO A 136 -27.06 13.40 34.98
N THR A 137 -25.96 12.81 35.47
CA THR A 137 -25.56 12.86 36.88
C THR A 137 -25.16 14.30 37.23
N PRO A 138 -25.60 14.87 38.37
CA PRO A 138 -25.19 16.22 38.73
C PRO A 138 -23.71 16.24 39.13
N VAL A 139 -22.95 17.15 38.53
CA VAL A 139 -21.56 17.46 38.91
C VAL A 139 -21.60 18.27 40.20
N ILE A 140 -20.98 17.75 41.26
CA ILE A 140 -20.80 18.45 42.55
C ILE A 140 -19.66 19.47 42.38
N PRO A 141 -19.84 20.77 42.69
CA PRO A 141 -18.74 21.74 42.64
C PRO A 141 -17.80 21.61 43.83
N LEU A 142 -16.48 21.64 43.58
CA LEU A 142 -15.45 21.73 44.63
C LEU A 142 -15.44 23.12 45.30
N PRO A 143 -15.15 23.21 46.61
CA PRO A 143 -15.00 24.49 47.30
C PRO A 143 -13.67 25.17 46.93
N SER A 144 -13.76 26.45 46.58
CA SER A 144 -12.60 27.34 46.39
C SER A 144 -11.88 27.54 47.73
N ARG A 145 -10.54 27.44 47.71
CA ARG A 145 -9.68 27.89 48.80
C ARG A 145 -8.59 28.80 48.23
#